data_AF-A0A166ARE9-F1
#
_entry.id   AF-A0A166ARE9-F1
#
_cell.length_a   1.000
_cell.length_b   1.000
_cell.length_c   1.000
_cell.angle_alpha   90.00
_cell.angle_beta   90.00
_cell.angle_gamma   90.00
#
_symmetry.space_group_name_H-M   'P 1'
#
loop_
_entity.id
_entity.type
_entity.pdbx_description
1 polymer ?
#
loop_
_entity_poly.entity_id
_entity_poly.type
_entity_poly.pdbx_seq_one_letter_code
_entity_poly.pdbx_strand_id
1 'polypeptide(L)'
;MSHYAHSRRLFVPFIAVSLISIFLLLLNGLHSEFNIPLPDLHQYSLTSSSLSASHVVHNRIYFSSSFGAHYDVYLALAGSVQRILKTTYPNPNDYVLKVYVSLPMRYEFQEIVDRGTGLYQGNMTSNGLFLDDFRRAYETGEDPTLLILGTCEVDMPDWSNTLLELWDSLPDHRKFYVVCGIHNIGQTWTDEHLADWSKRGAIRTYGISEHVAKGYRGKLLTMADSPEEKYYTADLEHVRTDYFVPILNLKNMPWRSSVGQAKKTSKKPLTDVVIQGNFEQERRDYAEFFKEFEASIHQDPEAWGYTKTLPWEPVPSLNPFTIHLMGNGKEDELDIPNNVRPLIKMWKDVDYPKYYEMIAKMDILVPNFNAHGGYYVGQASSSVVMAVECNTPILANHRLRAAYTYLSDALTIERPSALREIDALKVLRTGTLPASNWTSLGAPPKANMAPINNILEDGLILDNGLSNRVRWTANIPPRERAPELWDDMEIMLKSGWRRSDKDMERAKQSIWTKNDDFSKRLLQGI
;
A
#
# COMPACT_ATOMS: atom_id res chain seq x y z
N MET A 1 -49.87 -34.14 -21.09
CA MET A 1 -50.24 -35.55 -20.92
C MET A 1 -49.10 -36.27 -20.21
N SER A 2 -49.44 -37.18 -19.30
CA SER A 2 -48.58 -38.06 -18.48
C SER A 2 -48.14 -37.56 -17.10
N HIS A 3 -48.76 -38.21 -16.11
CA HIS A 3 -48.49 -38.38 -14.69
C HIS A 3 -47.00 -38.52 -14.27
N TYR A 4 -46.65 -38.11 -13.04
CA TYR A 4 -46.44 -39.04 -11.92
C TYR A 4 -46.23 -38.35 -10.57
N ALA A 5 -46.74 -39.00 -9.53
CA ALA A 5 -46.71 -38.64 -8.11
C ALA A 5 -45.38 -39.02 -7.43
N HIS A 6 -44.98 -38.29 -6.38
CA HIS A 6 -45.03 -38.76 -4.98
C HIS A 6 -44.25 -37.84 -4.03
N SER A 7 -44.96 -37.34 -3.01
CA SER A 7 -44.37 -36.73 -1.82
C SER A 7 -43.76 -37.79 -0.90
N ARG A 8 -42.50 -37.61 -0.49
CA ARG A 8 -41.98 -38.13 0.79
C ARG A 8 -41.21 -37.01 1.50
N ARG A 9 -41.79 -36.53 2.60
CA ARG A 9 -41.11 -35.74 3.62
C ARG A 9 -40.14 -36.66 4.37
N LEU A 10 -38.88 -36.27 4.47
CA LEU A 10 -37.93 -36.83 5.43
C LEU A 10 -37.43 -35.71 6.33
N PHE A 11 -37.49 -36.02 7.61
CA PHE A 11 -37.53 -35.13 8.75
C PHE A 11 -36.17 -35.21 9.44
N VAL A 12 -35.22 -34.34 9.09
CA VAL A 12 -33.97 -34.15 9.86
C VAL A 12 -33.51 -32.70 9.65
N PRO A 13 -33.68 -31.81 10.65
CA PRO A 13 -32.53 -31.01 11.07
C PRO A 13 -32.65 -30.53 12.53
N PHE A 14 -32.13 -31.27 13.50
CA PHE A 14 -31.88 -30.71 14.83
C PHE A 14 -30.58 -31.23 15.47
N ILE A 15 -30.11 -32.42 15.10
CA ILE A 15 -28.88 -33.00 15.66
C ILE A 15 -27.60 -32.42 15.02
N ALA A 16 -27.64 -31.99 13.75
CA ALA A 16 -26.48 -31.44 13.05
C ALA A 16 -26.09 -30.02 13.52
N VAL A 17 -27.05 -29.22 13.99
CA VAL A 17 -26.78 -27.84 14.47
C VAL A 17 -26.18 -27.86 15.88
N SER A 18 -26.63 -28.77 16.75
CA SER A 18 -26.11 -28.88 18.12
C SER A 18 -24.66 -29.38 18.19
N LEU A 19 -24.23 -30.23 17.26
CA LEU A 19 -22.83 -30.72 17.22
C LEU A 19 -21.85 -29.63 16.76
N ILE A 20 -22.28 -28.71 15.90
CA ILE A 20 -21.46 -27.58 15.45
C ILE A 20 -21.29 -26.55 16.57
N SER A 21 -22.32 -26.29 17.39
CA SER A 21 -22.23 -25.37 18.53
C SER A 21 -21.33 -25.91 19.65
N ILE A 22 -21.32 -27.22 19.91
CA ILE A 22 -20.43 -27.84 20.90
C ILE A 22 -18.97 -27.82 20.42
N PHE A 23 -18.73 -28.01 19.12
CA PHE A 23 -17.38 -27.93 18.55
C PHE A 23 -16.80 -26.49 18.61
N LEU A 24 -17.64 -25.47 18.39
CA LEU A 24 -17.23 -24.06 18.50
C LEU A 24 -17.01 -23.61 19.96
N LEU A 25 -17.75 -24.17 20.92
CA LEU A 25 -17.52 -23.90 22.35
C LEU A 25 -16.25 -24.58 22.88
N LEU A 26 -15.87 -25.75 22.34
CA LEU A 26 -14.61 -26.42 22.68
C LEU A 26 -13.38 -25.71 22.08
N LEU A 27 -13.52 -25.03 20.94
CA LEU A 27 -12.45 -24.21 20.35
C LEU A 27 -12.18 -22.91 21.13
N ASN A 28 -13.20 -22.32 21.76
CA ASN A 28 -13.05 -21.13 22.59
C ASN A 28 -12.56 -21.43 24.03
N GLY A 29 -12.58 -22.70 24.46
CA GLY A 29 -12.13 -23.12 25.79
C GLY A 29 -10.63 -23.41 25.94
N LEU A 30 -9.84 -23.26 24.86
CA LEU A 30 -8.40 -23.57 24.83
C LEU A 30 -7.49 -22.33 24.82
N HIS A 31 -8.02 -21.13 25.07
CA HIS A 31 -7.22 -19.92 25.30
C HIS A 31 -7.02 -19.68 26.80
N SER A 32 -6.17 -20.50 27.43
CA SER A 32 -5.52 -20.13 28.70
C SER A 32 -4.02 -20.37 28.62
N GLU A 33 -3.27 -19.27 28.71
CA GLU A 33 -1.90 -19.17 29.21
C GLU A 33 -0.83 -20.09 28.58
N PHE A 34 -0.35 -19.72 27.40
CA PHE A 34 1.02 -20.04 26.99
C PHE A 34 1.91 -18.80 27.18
N ASN A 35 2.49 -18.68 28.38
CA ASN A 35 3.67 -17.85 28.60
C ASN A 35 4.87 -18.53 27.91
N ILE A 36 5.09 -18.20 26.63
CA ILE A 36 6.31 -18.58 25.92
C ILE A 36 7.39 -17.56 26.30
N PRO A 37 8.57 -17.99 26.80
CA PRO A 37 9.66 -17.07 27.08
C PRO A 37 10.06 -16.36 25.77
N LEU A 38 10.09 -15.03 25.80
CA LEU A 38 10.58 -14.22 24.69
C LEU A 38 12.06 -14.57 24.43
N PRO A 39 12.45 -15.00 23.22
CA PRO A 39 13.85 -15.09 22.87
C PRO A 39 14.43 -13.68 22.75
N ASP A 40 15.66 -13.57 23.21
CA ASP A 40 16.48 -12.37 23.26
C ASP A 40 16.55 -11.69 21.88
N LEU A 41 16.36 -10.37 21.85
CA LEU A 41 16.08 -9.58 20.64
C LEU A 41 17.33 -9.18 19.84
N HIS A 42 18.44 -9.90 20.02
CA HIS A 42 19.67 -9.68 19.28
C HIS A 42 19.82 -10.74 18.17
N GLN A 43 19.79 -10.28 16.91
CA GLN A 43 20.03 -11.03 15.67
C GLN A 43 18.93 -12.00 15.19
N TYR A 44 17.79 -11.47 14.74
CA TYR A 44 17.03 -12.17 13.68
C TYR A 44 17.45 -11.62 12.31
N SER A 45 18.36 -12.37 11.68
CA SER A 45 18.58 -12.31 10.24
C SER A 45 17.27 -12.66 9.53
N LEU A 46 16.97 -12.01 8.40
CA LEU A 46 15.93 -12.42 7.45
C LEU A 46 16.25 -13.85 6.98
N THR A 47 15.88 -14.86 7.75
CA THR A 47 16.08 -16.26 7.43
C THR A 47 14.93 -16.69 6.53
N SER A 48 15.00 -16.31 5.25
CA SER A 48 14.18 -16.98 4.24
C SER A 48 14.56 -18.45 4.28
N SER A 49 13.60 -19.36 4.52
CA SER A 49 13.86 -20.79 4.38
C SER A 49 14.53 -21.04 3.02
N SER A 50 15.71 -21.65 3.03
CA SER A 50 16.50 -21.86 1.82
C SER A 50 15.69 -22.68 0.81
N LEU A 51 15.57 -22.18 -0.41
CA LEU A 51 15.06 -22.97 -1.52
C LEU A 51 16.09 -24.06 -1.85
N SER A 52 15.65 -25.28 -2.15
CA SER A 52 16.58 -26.32 -2.63
C SER A 52 17.07 -25.94 -4.02
N ALA A 53 18.38 -26.02 -4.27
CA ALA A 53 18.95 -25.80 -5.60
C ALA A 53 18.33 -26.71 -6.67
N SER A 54 17.89 -27.92 -6.29
CA SER A 54 17.20 -28.86 -7.18
C SER A 54 15.81 -28.41 -7.63
N HIS A 55 15.23 -27.40 -6.98
CA HIS A 55 13.92 -26.85 -7.31
C HIS A 55 14.03 -25.52 -8.07
N VAL A 56 15.23 -24.97 -8.27
CA VAL A 56 15.41 -23.75 -9.04
C VAL A 56 15.47 -24.10 -10.52
N VAL A 57 14.54 -23.56 -11.29
CA VAL A 57 14.49 -23.69 -12.76
C VAL A 57 15.20 -22.50 -13.42
N HIS A 58 15.11 -21.33 -12.80
CA HIS A 58 15.75 -20.11 -13.28
C HIS A 58 16.93 -19.74 -12.38
N ASN A 59 18.14 -20.05 -12.82
CA ASN A 59 19.38 -19.62 -12.14
C ASN A 59 20.23 -18.68 -12.99
N ARG A 60 19.77 -18.29 -14.19
CA ARG A 60 20.46 -17.34 -15.09
C ARG A 60 19.51 -16.23 -15.46
N ILE A 61 19.58 -15.14 -14.69
CA ILE A 61 18.52 -14.14 -14.59
C ILE A 61 19.09 -12.78 -14.96
N TYR A 62 18.34 -12.09 -15.81
CA TYR A 62 18.60 -10.71 -16.18
C TYR A 62 17.46 -9.85 -15.66
N PHE A 63 17.81 -8.75 -15.00
CA PHE A 63 16.90 -7.66 -14.69
C PHE A 63 17.24 -6.46 -15.56
N SER A 64 16.25 -5.82 -16.17
CA SER A 64 16.46 -4.57 -16.89
C SER A 64 15.27 -3.62 -16.73
N SER A 65 15.56 -2.33 -16.69
CA SER A 65 14.55 -1.27 -16.78
C SER A 65 15.16 -0.03 -17.42
N SER A 66 14.51 0.51 -18.44
CA SER A 66 14.85 1.81 -19.03
C SER A 66 14.22 2.96 -18.25
N PHE A 67 13.31 2.65 -17.32
CA PHE A 67 12.64 3.66 -16.52
C PHE A 67 13.61 4.32 -15.53
N GLY A 68 13.93 5.59 -15.80
CA GLY A 68 14.77 6.45 -14.95
C GLY A 68 14.10 6.95 -13.67
N ALA A 69 13.09 6.23 -13.20
CA ALA A 69 12.35 6.46 -11.96
C ALA A 69 11.97 5.12 -11.34
N HIS A 70 11.44 5.15 -10.11
CA HIS A 70 10.97 3.95 -9.41
C HIS A 70 12.03 2.84 -9.22
N TYR A 71 13.29 3.24 -9.01
CA TYR A 71 14.39 2.34 -8.67
C TYR A 71 14.08 1.46 -7.45
N ASP A 72 13.35 2.02 -6.47
CA ASP A 72 12.82 1.36 -5.27
C ASP A 72 11.91 0.17 -5.56
N VAL A 73 11.28 0.13 -6.73
CA VAL A 73 10.36 -0.94 -7.12
C VAL A 73 11.14 -2.16 -7.62
N TYR A 74 11.82 -2.00 -8.76
CA TYR A 74 12.43 -3.14 -9.44
C TYR A 74 13.73 -3.61 -8.77
N LEU A 75 14.49 -2.71 -8.13
CA LEU A 75 15.66 -3.13 -7.35
C LEU A 75 15.29 -3.83 -6.05
N ALA A 76 14.09 -3.61 -5.50
CA ALA A 76 13.61 -4.38 -4.35
C ALA A 76 13.35 -5.85 -4.74
N LEU A 77 12.74 -6.09 -5.91
CA LEU A 77 12.55 -7.43 -6.43
C LEU A 77 13.88 -8.10 -6.77
N ALA A 78 14.79 -7.40 -7.47
CA ALA A 78 16.14 -7.89 -7.73
C ALA A 78 16.91 -8.21 -6.45
N GLY A 79 16.73 -7.42 -5.39
CA GLY A 79 17.30 -7.67 -4.07
C GLY A 79 16.74 -8.93 -3.39
N SER A 80 15.43 -9.17 -3.49
CA SER A 80 14.80 -10.41 -2.99
C SER A 80 15.29 -11.64 -3.75
N VAL A 81 15.33 -11.59 -5.08
CA VAL A 81 15.91 -12.65 -5.92
C VAL A 81 17.37 -12.91 -5.56
N GLN A 82 18.18 -11.87 -5.42
CA GLN A 82 19.58 -12.01 -5.03
C GLN A 82 19.74 -12.72 -3.68
N ARG A 83 18.95 -12.33 -2.66
CA ARG A 83 19.02 -12.97 -1.34
C ARG A 83 18.73 -14.47 -1.45
N ILE A 84 17.67 -14.85 -2.16
CA ILE A 84 17.29 -16.26 -2.29
C ILE A 84 18.39 -17.05 -3.03
N LEU A 85 18.92 -16.52 -4.15
CA LEU A 85 20.00 -17.16 -4.89
C LEU A 85 21.25 -17.36 -4.01
N LYS A 86 21.69 -16.33 -3.29
CA LYS A 86 22.85 -16.41 -2.37
C LYS A 86 22.66 -17.45 -1.27
N THR A 87 21.44 -17.61 -0.76
CA THR A 87 21.13 -18.64 0.25
C THR A 87 20.97 -20.04 -0.33
N THR A 88 20.62 -20.14 -1.62
CA THR A 88 20.36 -21.42 -2.31
C THR A 88 21.64 -22.01 -2.90
N TYR A 89 22.55 -21.15 -3.37
CA TYR A 89 23.79 -21.51 -4.04
C TYR A 89 25.00 -21.02 -3.23
N PRO A 90 25.69 -21.91 -2.49
CA PRO A 90 26.89 -21.55 -1.73
C PRO A 90 28.03 -21.04 -2.63
N ASN A 91 28.12 -21.54 -3.87
CA ASN A 91 29.09 -21.08 -4.86
C ASN A 91 28.43 -20.03 -5.77
N PRO A 92 28.94 -18.78 -5.80
CA PRO A 92 28.36 -17.71 -6.62
C PRO A 92 28.46 -17.95 -8.13
N ASN A 93 29.25 -18.94 -8.58
CA ASN A 93 29.34 -19.32 -9.98
C ASN A 93 28.20 -20.26 -10.44
N ASP A 94 27.38 -20.77 -9.50
CA ASP A 94 26.28 -21.70 -9.82
C ASP A 94 25.00 -20.97 -10.30
N TYR A 95 25.02 -19.63 -10.28
CA TYR A 95 23.94 -18.79 -10.80
C TYR A 95 24.50 -17.53 -11.47
N VAL A 96 23.70 -16.93 -12.35
CA VAL A 96 23.96 -15.63 -12.96
C VAL A 96 22.83 -14.68 -12.60
N LEU A 97 23.19 -13.50 -12.12
CA LEU A 97 22.25 -12.39 -11.90
C LEU A 97 22.89 -11.11 -12.43
N LYS A 98 22.39 -10.61 -13.56
CA LYS A 98 22.81 -9.33 -14.14
C LYS A 98 21.69 -8.31 -14.01
N VAL A 99 22.03 -7.09 -13.58
CA VAL A 99 21.05 -6.03 -13.31
C VAL A 99 21.42 -4.80 -14.10
N TYR A 100 20.50 -4.37 -14.96
CA TYR A 100 20.63 -3.24 -15.86
C TYR A 100 19.67 -2.13 -15.43
N VAL A 101 20.17 -0.91 -15.27
CA VAL A 101 19.42 0.22 -14.71
C VAL A 101 19.76 1.51 -15.45
N SER A 102 18.86 2.49 -15.38
CA SER A 102 19.16 3.84 -15.86
C SER A 102 20.21 4.52 -14.97
N LEU A 103 21.43 4.66 -15.51
CA LEU A 103 22.57 5.31 -14.85
C LEU A 103 22.94 6.65 -15.51
N PRO A 104 23.38 7.66 -14.73
CA PRO A 104 23.40 7.70 -13.27
C PRO A 104 21.98 7.70 -12.68
N MET A 105 21.82 7.13 -11.47
CA MET A 105 20.52 7.12 -10.80
C MET A 105 20.11 8.55 -10.41
N ARG A 106 18.88 8.94 -10.76
CA ARG A 106 18.36 10.30 -10.48
C ARG A 106 18.11 10.51 -8.98
N TYR A 107 18.09 11.78 -8.57
CA TYR A 107 17.71 12.21 -7.22
C TYR A 107 18.50 11.54 -6.09
N GLU A 108 19.79 11.32 -6.33
CA GLU A 108 20.73 10.67 -5.39
C GLU A 108 20.29 9.28 -4.91
N PHE A 109 19.49 8.55 -5.70
CA PHE A 109 18.98 7.24 -5.29
C PHE A 109 20.09 6.21 -5.00
N GLN A 110 21.28 6.41 -5.57
CA GLN A 110 22.45 5.57 -5.25
C GLN A 110 22.75 5.54 -3.75
N GLU A 111 22.55 6.65 -3.01
CA GLU A 111 22.73 6.64 -1.57
C GLU A 111 21.74 5.67 -0.89
N ILE A 112 20.50 5.56 -1.38
CA ILE A 112 19.52 4.61 -0.83
C ILE A 112 19.95 3.16 -1.06
N VAL A 113 20.53 2.87 -2.23
CA VAL A 113 21.09 1.56 -2.56
C VAL A 113 22.25 1.22 -1.62
N ASP A 114 23.21 2.14 -1.45
CA ASP A 114 24.46 1.91 -0.71
C ASP A 114 24.24 1.67 0.80
N ARG A 115 23.07 2.02 1.33
CA ARG A 115 22.72 1.86 2.77
C ARG A 115 22.18 0.48 3.13
N GLY A 116 22.17 -0.47 2.19
CA GLY A 116 21.73 -1.85 2.44
C GLY A 116 20.24 -1.93 2.77
N THR A 117 19.41 -1.24 1.99
CA THR A 117 17.96 -1.08 2.19
C THR A 117 17.12 -2.27 1.73
N GLY A 118 17.75 -3.42 1.49
CA GLY A 118 17.09 -4.61 0.94
C GLY A 118 16.96 -4.62 -0.59
N LEU A 119 17.38 -3.52 -1.25
CA LEU A 119 17.59 -3.43 -2.68
C LEU A 119 18.77 -4.31 -3.14
N TYR A 120 18.83 -4.61 -4.43
CA TYR A 120 19.95 -5.33 -5.04
C TYR A 120 21.31 -4.71 -4.69
N GLN A 121 22.25 -5.55 -4.24
CA GLN A 121 23.60 -5.16 -3.85
C GLN A 121 24.62 -5.84 -4.76
N GLY A 122 25.19 -5.10 -5.71
CA GLY A 122 26.17 -5.64 -6.64
C GLY A 122 26.43 -4.67 -7.80
N ASN A 123 27.21 -5.13 -8.78
CA ASN A 123 27.46 -4.35 -9.98
C ASN A 123 26.14 -4.19 -10.76
N MET A 124 25.83 -2.94 -11.10
CA MET A 124 24.73 -2.57 -11.98
C MET A 124 25.31 -1.96 -13.25
N THR A 125 24.74 -2.34 -14.40
CA THR A 125 25.17 -1.87 -15.72
C THR A 125 24.15 -0.88 -16.25
N SER A 126 24.57 0.05 -17.11
CA SER A 126 23.63 0.93 -17.81
C SER A 126 22.67 0.10 -18.67
N ASN A 127 21.37 0.39 -18.59
CA ASN A 127 20.34 -0.27 -19.40
C ASN A 127 20.52 -0.08 -20.91
N GLY A 128 21.29 0.92 -21.35
CA GLY A 128 21.64 1.10 -22.76
C GLY A 128 22.45 -0.07 -23.35
N LEU A 129 23.09 -0.89 -22.51
CA LEU A 129 23.86 -2.06 -22.93
C LEU A 129 23.05 -3.38 -22.86
N PHE A 130 21.83 -3.33 -22.33
CA PHE A 130 21.06 -4.52 -22.00
C PHE A 130 20.83 -5.44 -23.19
N LEU A 131 20.27 -4.93 -24.29
CA LEU A 131 19.89 -5.78 -25.44
C LEU A 131 21.09 -6.46 -26.08
N ASP A 132 22.20 -5.74 -26.24
CA ASP A 132 23.43 -6.28 -26.83
C ASP A 132 24.04 -7.36 -25.94
N ASP A 133 24.12 -7.12 -24.63
CA ASP A 133 24.63 -8.10 -23.69
C ASP A 133 23.71 -9.33 -23.56
N PHE A 134 22.39 -9.14 -23.63
CA PHE A 134 21.41 -10.22 -23.55
C PHE A 134 21.50 -11.13 -24.79
N ARG A 135 21.65 -10.56 -25.99
CA ARG A 135 21.89 -11.31 -27.23
C ARG A 135 23.22 -12.07 -27.17
N ARG A 136 24.31 -11.39 -26.78
CA ARG A 136 25.64 -11.99 -26.68
C ARG A 136 25.70 -13.15 -25.69
N ALA A 137 24.89 -13.12 -24.63
CA ALA A 137 24.78 -14.20 -23.66
C ALA A 137 24.49 -15.56 -24.32
N TYR A 138 23.66 -15.60 -25.36
CA TYR A 138 23.40 -16.82 -26.13
C TYR A 138 24.56 -17.19 -27.06
N GLU A 139 25.33 -16.24 -27.56
CA GLU A 139 26.52 -16.54 -28.37
C GLU A 139 27.62 -17.20 -27.53
N THR A 140 27.72 -16.82 -26.25
CA THR A 140 28.71 -17.34 -25.31
C THR A 140 28.25 -18.59 -24.53
N GLY A 141 27.03 -19.09 -24.79
CA GLY A 141 26.46 -20.24 -24.08
C GLY A 141 26.05 -19.97 -22.63
N GLU A 142 25.84 -18.70 -22.26
CA GLU A 142 25.32 -18.34 -20.95
C GLU A 142 23.82 -18.68 -20.85
N ASP A 143 23.06 -18.57 -21.93
CA ASP A 143 21.64 -18.99 -22.02
C ASP A 143 20.77 -18.50 -20.86
N PRO A 144 20.49 -17.18 -20.79
CA PRO A 144 19.55 -16.63 -19.82
C PRO A 144 18.21 -17.38 -19.88
N THR A 145 17.64 -17.68 -18.72
CA THR A 145 16.36 -18.44 -18.62
C THR A 145 15.20 -17.54 -18.21
N LEU A 146 15.50 -16.37 -17.63
CA LEU A 146 14.51 -15.45 -17.10
C LEU A 146 14.97 -14.00 -17.32
N LEU A 147 14.09 -13.21 -17.92
CA LEU A 147 14.22 -11.77 -18.05
C LEU A 147 13.12 -11.09 -17.22
N ILE A 148 13.51 -10.21 -16.30
CA ILE A 148 12.58 -9.46 -15.46
C ILE A 148 12.68 -7.98 -15.81
N LEU A 149 11.56 -7.42 -16.23
CA LEU A 149 11.44 -6.01 -16.62
C LEU A 149 10.85 -5.19 -15.47
N GLY A 150 11.45 -4.04 -15.21
CA GLY A 150 11.07 -3.19 -14.08
C GLY A 150 9.67 -2.60 -14.24
N THR A 151 9.33 -2.13 -15.43
CA THR A 151 7.96 -1.77 -15.81
C THR A 151 7.75 -1.93 -17.30
N CYS A 152 6.86 -2.84 -17.70
CA CYS A 152 6.63 -3.10 -19.12
C CYS A 152 5.94 -1.94 -19.84
N GLU A 153 5.40 -0.96 -19.10
CA GLU A 153 4.93 0.33 -19.64
C GLU A 153 6.02 1.10 -20.38
N VAL A 154 7.26 1.02 -19.90
CA VAL A 154 8.39 1.77 -20.47
C VAL A 154 9.32 0.84 -21.22
N ASP A 155 9.48 -0.39 -20.74
CA ASP A 155 10.48 -1.32 -21.26
C ASP A 155 10.04 -2.02 -22.56
N MET A 156 8.78 -2.44 -22.66
CA MET A 156 8.30 -3.23 -23.80
C MET A 156 8.19 -2.46 -25.12
N PRO A 157 7.75 -1.18 -25.15
CA PRO A 157 7.71 -0.41 -26.39
C PRO A 157 9.05 -0.39 -27.14
N ASP A 158 10.17 -0.34 -26.41
CA ASP A 158 11.50 -0.30 -27.00
C ASP A 158 12.08 -1.70 -27.28
N TRP A 159 11.76 -2.71 -26.46
CA TRP A 159 12.48 -3.98 -26.46
C TRP A 159 11.69 -5.17 -27.02
N SER A 160 10.36 -5.11 -27.05
CA SER A 160 9.50 -6.28 -27.31
C SER A 160 9.81 -6.95 -28.65
N ASN A 161 9.83 -6.20 -29.76
CA ASN A 161 10.04 -6.76 -31.09
C ASN A 161 11.38 -7.48 -31.22
N THR A 162 12.46 -6.84 -30.77
CA THR A 162 13.81 -7.41 -30.77
C THR A 162 13.91 -8.66 -29.89
N LEU A 163 13.28 -8.65 -28.71
CA LEU A 163 13.28 -9.78 -27.81
C LEU A 163 12.45 -10.96 -28.35
N LEU A 164 11.33 -10.68 -29.02
CA LEU A 164 10.50 -11.69 -29.69
C LEU A 164 11.24 -12.34 -30.86
N GLU A 165 11.90 -11.55 -31.70
CA GLU A 165 12.73 -12.08 -32.80
C GLU A 165 13.84 -13.01 -32.29
N LEU A 166 14.53 -12.58 -31.21
CA LEU A 166 15.52 -13.42 -30.55
C LEU A 166 14.86 -14.69 -30.02
N TRP A 167 13.74 -14.56 -29.29
CA TRP A 167 13.02 -15.69 -28.73
C TRP A 167 12.68 -16.68 -29.83
N ASP A 168 12.04 -16.25 -30.92
CA ASP A 168 11.63 -17.09 -32.05
C ASP A 168 12.81 -17.81 -32.73
N SER A 169 13.97 -17.16 -32.83
CA SER A 169 15.17 -17.75 -33.44
C SER A 169 15.83 -18.85 -32.60
N LEU A 170 15.61 -18.88 -31.29
CA LEU A 170 16.24 -19.83 -30.38
C LEU A 170 15.55 -21.20 -30.43
N PRO A 171 16.29 -22.32 -30.24
CA PRO A 171 15.69 -23.64 -30.06
C PRO A 171 14.99 -23.75 -28.69
N ASP A 172 14.01 -24.66 -28.56
CA ASP A 172 13.13 -24.78 -27.38
C ASP A 172 13.87 -24.83 -26.03
N HIS A 173 14.96 -25.60 -25.93
CA HIS A 173 15.73 -25.77 -24.70
C HIS A 173 16.56 -24.54 -24.29
N ARG A 174 16.61 -23.49 -25.13
CA ARG A 174 17.32 -22.22 -24.89
C ARG A 174 16.37 -21.03 -24.82
N LYS A 175 15.05 -21.25 -24.88
CA LYS A 175 14.07 -20.18 -24.74
C LYS A 175 14.13 -19.61 -23.31
N PHE A 176 13.74 -18.34 -23.19
CA PHE A 176 13.65 -17.64 -21.92
C PHE A 176 12.22 -17.19 -21.65
N TYR A 177 11.96 -16.88 -20.38
CA TYR A 177 10.68 -16.37 -19.91
C TYR A 177 10.78 -14.89 -19.53
N VAL A 178 9.73 -14.12 -19.80
CA VAL A 178 9.66 -12.69 -19.47
C VAL A 178 8.72 -12.45 -18.29
N VAL A 179 9.14 -11.59 -17.36
CA VAL A 179 8.38 -11.20 -16.18
C VAL A 179 8.17 -9.69 -16.22
N CYS A 180 6.92 -9.26 -16.31
CA CYS A 180 6.56 -7.86 -16.49
C CYS A 180 5.98 -7.23 -15.22
N GLY A 181 6.59 -6.15 -14.74
CA GLY A 181 6.05 -5.32 -13.66
C GLY A 181 4.90 -4.42 -14.10
N ILE A 182 3.80 -4.44 -13.35
CA ILE A 182 2.58 -3.65 -13.58
C ILE A 182 2.41 -2.62 -12.46
N HIS A 183 2.56 -1.34 -12.82
CA HIS A 183 2.32 -0.21 -11.91
C HIS A 183 0.86 0.26 -11.97
N ASN A 184 0.27 0.24 -13.17
CA ASN A 184 -1.13 0.57 -13.41
C ASN A 184 -1.73 -0.34 -14.50
N ILE A 185 -3.05 -0.48 -14.56
CA ILE A 185 -3.71 -1.39 -15.51
C ILE A 185 -3.96 -0.78 -16.89
N GLY A 186 -3.82 0.54 -17.02
CA GLY A 186 -4.13 1.32 -18.24
C GLY A 186 -2.98 1.39 -19.25
N GLN A 187 -2.03 0.46 -19.20
CA GLN A 187 -0.79 0.55 -19.96
C GLN A 187 -0.97 0.10 -21.42
N THR A 188 -0.50 0.91 -22.37
CA THR A 188 -0.66 0.66 -23.83
C THR A 188 0.08 -0.57 -24.33
N TRP A 189 1.25 -0.90 -23.76
CA TRP A 189 2.00 -2.09 -24.13
C TRP A 189 1.20 -3.39 -23.97
N THR A 190 0.22 -3.41 -23.05
CA THR A 190 -0.67 -4.57 -22.85
C THR A 190 -1.46 -4.85 -24.12
N ASP A 191 -1.94 -3.80 -24.77
CA ASP A 191 -2.76 -3.90 -25.97
C ASP A 191 -1.90 -4.14 -27.22
N GLU A 192 -0.65 -3.68 -27.21
CA GLU A 192 0.29 -3.71 -28.34
C GLU A 192 1.19 -4.95 -28.39
N HIS A 193 1.59 -5.51 -27.24
CA HIS A 193 2.66 -6.52 -27.20
C HIS A 193 2.32 -7.78 -26.41
N LEU A 194 1.42 -7.71 -25.41
CA LEU A 194 1.19 -8.84 -24.51
C LEU A 194 0.72 -10.10 -25.25
N ALA A 195 -0.18 -9.93 -26.22
CA ALA A 195 -0.76 -11.05 -26.95
C ALA A 195 0.31 -11.91 -27.67
N ASP A 196 1.33 -11.28 -28.26
CA ASP A 196 2.38 -11.99 -28.97
C ASP A 196 3.27 -12.82 -28.03
N TRP A 197 3.58 -12.28 -26.86
CA TRP A 197 4.30 -13.01 -25.81
C TRP A 197 3.46 -14.13 -25.20
N SER A 198 2.16 -13.88 -25.02
CA SER A 198 1.23 -14.84 -24.42
C SER A 198 1.02 -16.07 -25.30
N LYS A 199 0.87 -15.88 -26.63
CA LYS A 199 0.79 -16.99 -27.61
C LYS A 199 1.98 -17.95 -27.55
N ARG A 200 3.14 -17.46 -27.12
CA ARG A 200 4.37 -18.25 -26.97
C ARG A 200 4.48 -18.93 -25.61
N GLY A 201 3.52 -18.69 -24.71
CA GLY A 201 3.58 -19.12 -23.31
C GLY A 201 4.82 -18.58 -22.59
N ALA A 202 5.33 -17.41 -22.99
CA ALA A 202 6.65 -16.92 -22.58
C ALA A 202 6.60 -15.70 -21.66
N ILE A 203 5.44 -15.38 -21.09
CA ILE A 203 5.26 -14.19 -20.25
C ILE A 203 4.39 -14.42 -19.02
N ARG A 204 4.82 -13.81 -17.92
CA ARG A 204 4.01 -13.59 -16.72
C ARG A 204 4.11 -12.13 -16.31
N THR A 205 3.18 -11.71 -15.49
CA THR A 205 3.11 -10.35 -14.95
C THR A 205 3.11 -10.37 -13.43
N TYR A 206 3.44 -9.23 -12.82
CA TYR A 206 3.21 -9.01 -11.40
C TYR A 206 2.73 -7.59 -11.15
N GLY A 207 1.69 -7.43 -10.35
CA GLY A 207 1.31 -6.12 -9.81
C GLY A 207 2.25 -5.72 -8.69
N ILE A 208 2.58 -4.43 -8.58
CA ILE A 208 3.37 -3.94 -7.44
C ILE A 208 2.52 -3.79 -6.14
N SER A 209 1.27 -4.25 -6.20
CA SER A 209 0.35 -4.45 -5.09
C SER A 209 -0.72 -5.46 -5.48
N GLU A 210 -1.41 -6.04 -4.48
CA GLU A 210 -2.42 -7.07 -4.71
C GLU A 210 -3.62 -6.55 -5.53
N HIS A 211 -4.13 -5.35 -5.23
CA HIS A 211 -5.27 -4.80 -5.99
C HIS A 211 -4.92 -4.52 -7.44
N VAL A 212 -3.68 -4.08 -7.74
CA VAL A 212 -3.22 -3.88 -9.12
C VAL A 212 -3.16 -5.23 -9.85
N ALA A 213 -2.60 -6.26 -9.22
CA ALA A 213 -2.57 -7.60 -9.79
C ALA A 213 -3.99 -8.13 -10.06
N LYS A 214 -4.91 -7.96 -9.11
CA LYS A 214 -6.32 -8.36 -9.27
C LYS A 214 -7.02 -7.58 -10.39
N GLY A 215 -6.85 -6.26 -10.42
CA GLY A 215 -7.41 -5.40 -11.47
C GLY A 215 -6.86 -5.76 -12.84
N TYR A 216 -5.56 -6.05 -12.93
CA TYR A 216 -4.91 -6.45 -14.18
C TYR A 216 -5.42 -7.80 -14.68
N ARG A 217 -5.56 -8.81 -13.81
CA ARG A 217 -6.22 -10.08 -14.17
C ARG A 217 -7.63 -9.86 -14.72
N GLY A 218 -8.40 -8.94 -14.12
CA GLY A 218 -9.72 -8.56 -14.64
C GLY A 218 -9.66 -7.96 -16.06
N LYS A 219 -8.65 -7.12 -16.34
CA LYS A 219 -8.38 -6.61 -17.70
C LYS A 219 -8.08 -7.76 -18.66
N LEU A 220 -7.20 -8.69 -18.28
CA LEU A 220 -6.82 -9.82 -19.15
C LEU A 220 -8.01 -10.73 -19.50
N LEU A 221 -8.89 -11.01 -18.53
CA LEU A 221 -10.12 -11.76 -18.80
C LEU A 221 -11.05 -11.01 -19.76
N THR A 222 -11.22 -9.70 -19.57
CA THR A 222 -12.00 -8.87 -20.49
C THR A 222 -11.41 -8.87 -21.91
N MET A 223 -10.08 -8.85 -22.02
CA MET A 223 -9.40 -8.93 -23.31
C MET A 223 -9.52 -10.32 -23.95
N ALA A 224 -9.48 -11.40 -23.16
CA ALA A 224 -9.64 -12.77 -23.64
C ALA A 224 -11.02 -12.99 -24.32
N ASP A 225 -12.06 -12.32 -23.81
CA ASP A 225 -13.42 -12.33 -24.39
C ASP A 225 -13.57 -11.42 -25.64
N SER A 226 -12.52 -10.71 -26.06
CA SER A 226 -12.59 -9.81 -27.21
C SER A 226 -12.82 -10.56 -28.53
N PRO A 227 -13.65 -10.04 -29.46
CA PRO A 227 -13.82 -10.63 -30.78
C PRO A 227 -12.59 -10.45 -31.70
N GLU A 228 -11.59 -9.67 -31.29
CA GLU A 228 -10.38 -9.46 -32.07
C GLU A 228 -9.47 -10.69 -32.03
N GLU A 229 -9.12 -11.24 -33.20
CA GLU A 229 -8.31 -12.45 -33.35
C GLU A 229 -7.00 -12.40 -32.57
N LYS A 230 -6.36 -11.23 -32.50
CA LYS A 230 -5.12 -11.08 -31.72
C LYS A 230 -5.29 -11.42 -30.24
N TYR A 231 -6.48 -11.26 -29.65
CA TYR A 231 -6.70 -11.45 -28.22
C TYR A 231 -7.32 -12.80 -27.87
N TYR A 232 -8.40 -13.23 -28.54
CA TYR A 232 -9.03 -14.52 -28.19
C TYR A 232 -8.15 -15.74 -28.52
N THR A 233 -7.16 -15.58 -29.41
CA THR A 233 -6.18 -16.64 -29.71
C THR A 233 -4.93 -16.59 -28.83
N ALA A 234 -4.80 -15.60 -27.95
CA ALA A 234 -3.58 -15.34 -27.19
C ALA A 234 -3.54 -15.99 -25.81
N ASP A 235 -4.58 -16.72 -25.40
CA ASP A 235 -4.63 -17.40 -24.10
C ASP A 235 -4.43 -16.46 -22.89
N LEU A 236 -4.94 -15.22 -23.00
CA LEU A 236 -4.70 -14.16 -22.01
C LEU A 236 -5.22 -14.50 -20.62
N GLU A 237 -6.24 -15.36 -20.52
CA GLU A 237 -6.81 -15.82 -19.24
C GLU A 237 -5.81 -16.65 -18.40
N HIS A 238 -4.85 -17.31 -19.05
CA HIS A 238 -3.84 -18.14 -18.39
C HIS A 238 -2.50 -17.41 -18.18
N VAL A 239 -2.37 -16.14 -18.62
CA VAL A 239 -1.22 -15.32 -18.26
C VAL A 239 -1.20 -15.12 -16.77
N ARG A 240 -0.16 -15.68 -16.15
CA ARG A 240 -0.03 -15.59 -14.70
C ARG A 240 0.29 -14.18 -14.26
N THR A 241 -0.53 -13.63 -13.37
CA THR A 241 -0.27 -12.34 -12.72
C THR A 241 -0.13 -12.54 -11.22
N ASP A 242 1.02 -12.34 -10.62
CA ASP A 242 1.22 -12.38 -9.16
C ASP A 242 1.33 -10.95 -8.59
N TYR A 243 1.76 -10.79 -7.34
CA TYR A 243 2.07 -9.47 -6.80
C TYR A 243 3.33 -9.47 -5.91
N PHE A 244 3.99 -8.32 -5.88
CA PHE A 244 5.17 -8.04 -5.06
C PHE A 244 5.04 -6.61 -4.51
N VAL A 245 5.13 -6.41 -3.19
CA VAL A 245 4.96 -5.07 -2.60
C VAL A 245 6.34 -4.49 -2.27
N PRO A 246 6.85 -3.49 -3.00
CA PRO A 246 8.25 -3.06 -2.91
C PRO A 246 8.51 -2.19 -1.67
N ILE A 247 8.58 -2.81 -0.48
CA ILE A 247 8.89 -2.12 0.78
C ILE A 247 10.40 -2.20 1.07
N LEU A 248 11.07 -1.06 1.15
CA LEU A 248 12.47 -0.96 1.54
C LEU A 248 12.68 -1.10 3.06
N ASN A 249 13.85 -1.61 3.42
CA ASN A 249 14.33 -1.66 4.80
C ASN A 249 15.18 -0.44 5.14
N LEU A 250 14.55 0.66 5.55
CA LEU A 250 15.22 1.92 5.88
C LEU A 250 15.87 1.96 7.28
N LYS A 251 16.07 0.81 7.95
CA LYS A 251 16.60 0.76 9.33
C LYS A 251 17.99 1.38 9.48
N ASN A 252 18.81 1.31 8.43
CA ASN A 252 20.21 1.75 8.44
C ASN A 252 20.37 3.21 7.99
N MET A 253 19.27 3.93 7.73
CA MET A 253 19.36 5.33 7.32
C MET A 253 19.86 6.21 8.48
N PRO A 254 20.74 7.20 8.23
CA PRO A 254 21.41 7.98 9.28
C PRO A 254 20.42 8.77 10.16
N TRP A 255 19.29 9.16 9.61
CA TRP A 255 18.24 9.89 10.31
C TRP A 255 17.27 8.99 11.10
N ARG A 256 17.32 7.66 10.92
CA ARG A 256 16.29 6.76 11.45
C ARG A 256 16.23 6.76 12.98
N SER A 257 17.38 6.69 13.63
CA SER A 257 17.49 6.65 15.08
C SER A 257 17.07 7.97 15.72
N SER A 258 17.49 9.11 15.17
CA SER A 258 17.16 10.44 15.69
C SER A 258 15.68 10.77 15.53
N VAL A 259 15.09 10.44 14.37
CA VAL A 259 13.66 10.62 14.11
C VAL A 259 12.81 9.72 15.01
N GLY A 260 13.15 8.44 15.13
CA GLY A 260 12.43 7.50 16.01
C GLY A 260 12.48 7.93 17.47
N GLN A 261 13.66 8.35 17.97
CA GLN A 261 13.81 8.84 19.33
C GLN A 261 13.00 10.12 19.58
N ALA A 262 12.99 11.07 18.63
CA ALA A 262 12.20 12.29 18.72
C ALA A 262 10.69 12.00 18.77
N LYS A 263 10.20 11.06 17.95
CA LYS A 263 8.80 10.62 17.99
C LYS A 263 8.44 9.97 19.32
N LYS A 264 9.29 9.07 19.84
CA LYS A 264 9.07 8.34 21.08
C LYS A 264 8.98 9.24 22.31
N THR A 265 9.80 10.28 22.40
CA THR A 265 9.85 11.18 23.57
C THR A 265 8.87 12.34 23.49
N SER A 266 8.42 12.68 22.28
CA SER A 266 7.56 13.83 22.09
C SER A 266 6.18 13.61 22.70
N LYS A 267 5.75 14.57 23.54
CA LYS A 267 4.37 14.67 24.06
C LYS A 267 3.50 15.64 23.25
N LYS A 268 4.00 16.11 22.10
CA LYS A 268 3.28 17.08 21.26
C LYS A 268 1.95 16.49 20.74
N PRO A 269 0.91 17.32 20.57
CA PRO A 269 -0.28 16.94 19.80
C PRO A 269 0.10 16.70 18.34
N LEU A 270 -0.80 16.13 17.54
CA LEU A 270 -0.59 15.95 16.11
C LEU A 270 -0.38 17.33 15.43
N THR A 271 0.78 17.58 14.83
CA THR A 271 1.15 18.89 14.25
C THR A 271 1.51 18.83 12.78
N ASP A 272 2.15 17.76 12.32
CA ASP A 272 2.76 17.72 10.99
C ASP A 272 2.15 16.59 10.16
N VAL A 273 1.42 16.93 9.10
CA VAL A 273 0.85 15.95 8.17
C VAL A 273 1.44 16.11 6.80
N VAL A 274 1.52 15.03 6.03
CA VAL A 274 1.99 15.07 4.64
C VAL A 274 0.97 14.49 3.68
N ILE A 275 0.76 15.18 2.56
CA ILE A 275 0.18 14.62 1.35
C ILE A 275 1.31 14.47 0.35
N GLN A 276 1.63 13.22 0.00
CA GLN A 276 2.70 12.89 -0.94
C GLN A 276 2.12 12.48 -2.29
N GLY A 277 2.72 12.92 -3.39
CA GLY A 277 2.39 12.56 -4.77
C GLY A 277 2.37 13.76 -5.71
N ASN A 278 2.19 13.50 -7.01
CA ASN A 278 2.05 14.57 -7.99
C ASN A 278 0.85 15.46 -7.66
N PHE A 279 1.00 16.75 -7.96
CA PHE A 279 0.00 17.79 -7.79
C PHE A 279 -1.06 17.69 -8.91
N GLU A 280 -1.86 16.62 -8.84
CA GLU A 280 -2.86 16.25 -9.85
C GLU A 280 -4.21 15.96 -9.18
N GLN A 281 -5.21 16.82 -9.44
CA GLN A 281 -6.55 16.74 -8.84
C GLN A 281 -7.29 15.42 -9.17
N GLU A 282 -6.99 14.81 -10.32
CA GLU A 282 -7.57 13.52 -10.73
C GLU A 282 -7.10 12.36 -9.84
N ARG A 283 -5.91 12.49 -9.24
CA ARG A 283 -5.33 11.45 -8.39
C ARG A 283 -5.59 11.72 -6.91
N ARG A 284 -5.61 13.00 -6.51
CA ARG A 284 -5.84 13.43 -5.13
C ARG A 284 -6.80 14.60 -5.09
N ASP A 285 -7.72 14.58 -4.12
CA ASP A 285 -8.75 15.60 -4.01
C ASP A 285 -8.23 16.85 -3.25
N TYR A 286 -7.29 17.58 -3.86
CA TYR A 286 -6.67 18.75 -3.23
C TYR A 286 -7.69 19.87 -3.00
N ALA A 287 -8.53 20.15 -4.00
CA ALA A 287 -9.52 21.22 -3.94
C ALA A 287 -10.47 21.07 -2.73
N GLU A 288 -11.10 19.90 -2.56
CA GLU A 288 -12.02 19.71 -1.44
C GLU A 288 -11.26 19.62 -0.10
N PHE A 289 -10.08 19.00 -0.08
CA PHE A 289 -9.25 18.93 1.14
C PHE A 289 -8.89 20.33 1.68
N PHE A 290 -8.47 21.26 0.81
CA PHE A 290 -8.09 22.59 1.23
C PHE A 290 -9.28 23.49 1.56
N LYS A 291 -10.40 23.33 0.85
CA LYS A 291 -11.67 23.98 1.19
C LYS A 291 -12.18 23.54 2.57
N GLU A 292 -12.09 22.26 2.90
CA GLU A 292 -12.43 21.75 4.23
C GLU A 292 -11.48 22.28 5.31
N PHE A 293 -10.18 22.34 5.02
CA PHE A 293 -9.20 22.89 5.94
C PHE A 293 -9.48 24.37 6.23
N GLU A 294 -9.73 25.17 5.18
CA GLU A 294 -10.12 26.58 5.30
C GLU A 294 -11.37 26.74 6.18
N ALA A 295 -12.44 25.97 5.90
CA ALA A 295 -13.65 26.02 6.71
C ALA A 295 -13.38 25.64 8.18
N SER A 296 -12.57 24.61 8.41
CA SER A 296 -12.27 24.10 9.75
C SER A 296 -11.40 25.06 10.57
N ILE A 297 -10.44 25.75 9.93
CA ILE A 297 -9.61 26.74 10.61
C ILE A 297 -10.40 28.01 10.91
N HIS A 298 -11.29 28.48 10.04
CA HIS A 298 -12.16 29.62 10.34
C HIS A 298 -13.09 29.36 11.53
N GLN A 299 -13.58 28.12 11.68
CA GLN A 299 -14.46 27.75 12.78
C GLN A 299 -13.73 27.72 14.13
N ASP A 300 -12.50 27.20 14.17
CA ASP A 300 -11.74 26.99 15.40
C ASP A 300 -10.21 27.12 15.16
N PRO A 301 -9.69 28.35 15.00
CA PRO A 301 -8.27 28.57 14.71
C PRO A 301 -7.33 28.04 15.80
N GLU A 302 -7.76 28.11 17.07
CA GLU A 302 -6.97 27.66 18.22
C GLU A 302 -6.78 26.14 18.21
N ALA A 303 -7.77 25.36 17.75
CA ALA A 303 -7.61 23.92 17.56
C ALA A 303 -6.48 23.58 16.58
N TRP A 304 -6.18 24.45 15.62
CA TRP A 304 -5.09 24.31 14.67
C TRP A 304 -3.80 25.02 15.10
N GLY A 305 -3.82 25.70 16.24
CA GLY A 305 -2.67 26.40 16.82
C GLY A 305 -2.38 27.77 16.21
N TYR A 306 -3.43 28.47 15.75
CA TYR A 306 -3.34 29.78 15.12
C TYR A 306 -4.19 30.84 15.85
N THR A 307 -3.92 32.11 15.56
CA THR A 307 -4.69 33.27 16.05
C THR A 307 -6.15 33.25 15.58
N LYS A 308 -7.04 33.93 16.32
CA LYS A 308 -8.49 33.96 16.02
C LYS A 308 -8.87 34.79 14.79
N THR A 309 -7.96 35.61 14.28
CA THR A 309 -8.20 36.57 13.20
C THR A 309 -7.13 36.44 12.13
N LEU A 310 -7.49 36.75 10.88
CA LEU A 310 -6.56 36.84 9.77
C LEU A 310 -5.58 38.03 9.93
N PRO A 311 -4.33 37.92 9.41
CA PRO A 311 -3.72 36.69 8.89
C PRO A 311 -3.50 35.66 10.00
N TRP A 312 -3.56 34.37 9.66
CA TRP A 312 -3.34 33.29 10.62
C TRP A 312 -1.89 33.29 11.09
N GLU A 313 -1.64 33.67 12.35
CA GLU A 313 -0.31 33.66 12.93
C GLU A 313 -0.13 32.45 13.86
N PRO A 314 1.01 31.74 13.78
CA PRO A 314 1.26 30.59 14.64
C PRO A 314 1.33 31.00 16.12
N VAL A 315 0.61 30.28 16.99
CA VAL A 315 0.67 30.47 18.44
C VAL A 315 1.55 29.38 19.05
N PRO A 316 2.80 29.67 19.48
CA PRO A 316 3.75 28.63 19.88
C PRO A 316 3.26 27.71 21.00
N SER A 317 2.53 28.25 21.98
CA SER A 317 1.95 27.48 23.09
C SER A 317 0.87 26.48 22.64
N LEU A 318 0.32 26.64 21.43
CA LEU A 318 -0.71 25.77 20.87
C LEU A 318 -0.18 24.78 19.83
N ASN A 319 1.14 24.73 19.60
CA ASN A 319 1.80 23.82 18.63
C ASN A 319 1.16 23.89 17.23
N PRO A 320 1.51 24.89 16.40
CA PRO A 320 0.87 25.15 15.11
C PRO A 320 0.82 23.93 14.18
N PHE A 321 -0.32 23.71 13.51
CA PHE A 321 -0.54 22.60 12.59
C PHE A 321 -0.07 22.93 11.17
N THR A 322 0.83 22.13 10.61
CA THR A 322 1.40 22.35 9.27
C THR A 322 1.01 21.23 8.32
N ILE A 323 0.55 21.60 7.12
CA ILE A 323 0.33 20.67 6.00
C ILE A 323 1.56 20.70 5.10
N HIS A 324 2.17 19.54 4.90
CA HIS A 324 3.28 19.36 3.98
C HIS A 324 2.77 18.75 2.67
N LEU A 325 3.02 19.44 1.55
CA LEU A 325 2.81 18.90 0.22
C LEU A 325 4.15 18.47 -0.36
N MET A 326 4.24 17.22 -0.80
CA MET A 326 5.50 16.63 -1.20
C MET A 326 5.36 15.91 -2.54
N GLY A 327 5.93 16.49 -3.59
CA GLY A 327 5.78 15.99 -4.96
C GLY A 327 6.01 17.10 -5.97
N ASN A 328 5.67 16.82 -7.22
CA ASN A 328 5.89 17.71 -8.36
C ASN A 328 4.59 18.01 -9.10
N GLY A 329 4.59 19.08 -9.87
CA GLY A 329 3.43 19.55 -10.65
C GLY A 329 3.19 21.04 -10.47
N LYS A 330 2.06 21.48 -11.02
CA LYS A 330 1.66 22.89 -11.04
C LYS A 330 0.89 23.24 -9.77
N GLU A 331 1.32 24.28 -9.07
CA GLU A 331 0.75 24.67 -7.76
C GLU A 331 -0.60 25.39 -7.88
N ASP A 332 -0.85 25.99 -9.04
CA ASP A 332 -2.12 26.58 -9.43
C ASP A 332 -3.22 25.54 -9.65
N GLU A 333 -2.85 24.30 -9.98
CA GLU A 333 -3.80 23.17 -10.14
C GLU A 333 -4.26 22.56 -8.80
N LEU A 334 -3.75 23.06 -7.67
CA LEU A 334 -4.09 22.56 -6.33
C LEU A 334 -5.28 23.29 -5.67
N ASP A 335 -5.75 24.39 -6.29
CA ASP A 335 -6.85 25.22 -5.78
C ASP A 335 -6.73 25.63 -4.30
N ILE A 336 -5.50 25.84 -3.81
CA ILE A 336 -5.25 26.22 -2.41
C ILE A 336 -5.76 27.65 -2.15
N PRO A 337 -6.70 27.85 -1.20
CA PRO A 337 -7.20 29.18 -0.84
C PRO A 337 -6.10 30.09 -0.28
N ASN A 338 -6.16 31.37 -0.63
CA ASN A 338 -5.10 32.35 -0.34
C ASN A 338 -4.82 32.54 1.16
N ASN A 339 -5.85 32.40 2.01
CA ASN A 339 -5.72 32.57 3.45
C ASN A 339 -5.01 31.40 4.14
N VAL A 340 -5.13 30.17 3.63
CA VAL A 340 -4.46 28.99 4.20
C VAL A 340 -3.14 28.66 3.50
N ARG A 341 -2.87 29.22 2.32
CA ARG A 341 -1.61 29.05 1.59
C ARG A 341 -0.35 29.27 2.47
N PRO A 342 -0.27 30.30 3.34
CA PRO A 342 0.89 30.48 4.22
C PRO A 342 1.11 29.36 5.25
N LEU A 343 0.11 28.49 5.46
CA LEU A 343 0.14 27.37 6.43
C LEU A 343 0.63 26.06 5.80
N ILE A 344 0.89 26.08 4.49
CA ILE A 344 1.27 24.90 3.70
C ILE A 344 2.74 25.00 3.32
N LYS A 345 3.48 23.92 3.57
CA LYS A 345 4.89 23.79 3.13
C LYS A 345 4.97 22.89 1.92
N MET A 346 5.44 23.42 0.80
CA MET A 346 5.61 22.66 -0.44
C MET A 346 7.06 22.22 -0.61
N TRP A 347 7.24 20.97 -1.04
CA TRP A 347 8.53 20.32 -1.21
C TRP A 347 8.56 19.65 -2.58
N LYS A 348 9.32 20.24 -3.51
CA LYS A 348 9.46 19.82 -4.91
C LYS A 348 10.90 19.41 -5.18
N ASP A 349 11.09 18.50 -6.13
CA ASP A 349 12.41 18.06 -6.61
C ASP A 349 13.41 17.71 -5.48
N VAL A 350 12.91 17.01 -4.46
CA VAL A 350 13.71 16.63 -3.29
C VAL A 350 14.41 15.29 -3.54
N ASP A 351 15.70 15.23 -3.27
CA ASP A 351 16.50 14.00 -3.36
C ASP A 351 16.02 12.92 -2.39
N TYR A 352 16.10 11.65 -2.79
CA TYR A 352 15.52 10.53 -2.05
C TYR A 352 15.95 10.44 -0.57
N PRO A 353 17.24 10.62 -0.19
CA PRO A 353 17.65 10.55 1.21
C PRO A 353 16.89 11.58 2.08
N LYS A 354 16.76 12.80 1.57
CA LYS A 354 16.04 13.89 2.24
C LYS A 354 14.54 13.66 2.21
N TYR A 355 14.02 13.17 1.10
CA TYR A 355 12.62 12.86 0.88
C TYR A 355 12.10 11.84 1.91
N TYR A 356 12.81 10.70 2.08
CA TYR A 356 12.47 9.70 3.09
C TYR A 356 12.60 10.25 4.52
N GLU A 357 13.66 11.02 4.82
CA GLU A 357 13.83 11.65 6.13
C GLU A 357 12.63 12.52 6.48
N MET A 358 12.15 13.31 5.52
CA MET A 358 11.07 14.24 5.76
C MET A 358 9.74 13.53 5.98
N ILE A 359 9.38 12.52 5.18
CA ILE A 359 8.19 11.72 5.42
C ILE A 359 8.28 11.08 6.80
N ALA A 360 9.43 10.50 7.15
CA ALA A 360 9.64 9.87 8.45
C ALA A 360 9.48 10.84 9.64
N LYS A 361 9.65 12.15 9.46
CA LYS A 361 9.42 13.17 10.50
C LYS A 361 7.95 13.54 10.69
N MET A 362 7.08 13.21 9.74
CA MET A 362 5.66 13.55 9.79
C MET A 362 4.92 12.69 10.83
N ASP A 363 3.86 13.24 11.40
CA ASP A 363 3.00 12.53 12.35
C ASP A 363 2.05 11.57 11.61
N ILE A 364 1.52 11.99 10.47
CA ILE A 364 0.59 11.20 9.63
C ILE A 364 0.84 11.48 8.14
N LEU A 365 0.76 10.43 7.32
CA LEU A 365 0.53 10.57 5.88
C LEU A 365 -0.97 10.52 5.58
N VAL A 366 -1.47 11.52 4.85
CA VAL A 366 -2.84 11.59 4.36
C VAL A 366 -2.83 11.23 2.88
N PRO A 367 -3.40 10.08 2.47
CA PRO A 367 -3.42 9.68 1.06
C PRO A 367 -4.15 10.70 0.18
N ASN A 368 -5.26 11.23 0.70
CA ASN A 368 -6.16 12.16 0.01
C ASN A 368 -6.56 11.70 -1.40
N PHE A 369 -6.74 10.39 -1.60
CA PHE A 369 -7.02 9.85 -2.93
C PHE A 369 -8.38 10.31 -3.44
N ASN A 370 -8.41 10.73 -4.70
CA ASN A 370 -9.66 11.00 -5.39
C ASN A 370 -10.50 9.72 -5.43
N ALA A 371 -11.78 9.79 -5.05
CA ALA A 371 -12.67 8.63 -4.98
C ALA A 371 -12.87 7.94 -6.34
N HIS A 372 -12.69 8.68 -7.43
CA HIS A 372 -12.78 8.20 -8.81
C HIS A 372 -11.41 7.90 -9.44
N GLY A 373 -10.32 8.16 -8.70
CA GLY A 373 -8.96 7.89 -9.15
C GLY A 373 -8.61 6.40 -9.16
N GLY A 374 -7.52 6.07 -9.86
CA GLY A 374 -7.08 4.69 -10.07
C GLY A 374 -6.56 3.96 -8.82
N TYR A 375 -6.22 4.67 -7.74
CA TYR A 375 -5.49 4.10 -6.60
C TYR A 375 -6.25 3.04 -5.79
N TYR A 376 -7.58 2.95 -5.93
CA TYR A 376 -8.37 1.93 -5.26
C TYR A 376 -8.54 0.63 -6.06
N VAL A 377 -8.27 0.65 -7.37
CA VAL A 377 -8.68 -0.44 -8.27
C VAL A 377 -7.54 -0.94 -9.15
N GLY A 378 -6.79 -0.02 -9.75
CA GLY A 378 -5.92 -0.38 -10.88
C GLY A 378 -4.59 0.36 -10.92
N GLN A 379 -4.23 1.13 -9.90
CA GLN A 379 -2.95 1.82 -9.82
C GLN A 379 -2.39 1.72 -8.40
N ALA A 380 -1.10 1.44 -8.27
CA ALA A 380 -0.41 1.48 -6.99
C ALA A 380 0.03 2.91 -6.67
N SER A 381 0.15 3.24 -5.38
CA SER A 381 0.53 4.58 -4.93
C SER A 381 1.82 4.52 -4.14
N SER A 382 2.81 5.30 -4.58
CA SER A 382 4.07 5.46 -3.84
C SER A 382 3.84 6.03 -2.44
N SER A 383 2.78 6.83 -2.23
CA SER A 383 2.45 7.37 -0.89
C SER A 383 2.27 6.29 0.15
N VAL A 384 1.60 5.20 -0.22
CA VAL A 384 1.31 4.10 0.71
C VAL A 384 2.58 3.33 1.01
N VAL A 385 3.36 2.98 -0.02
CA VAL A 385 4.63 2.27 0.10
C VAL A 385 5.60 3.06 0.98
N MET A 386 5.80 4.34 0.66
CA MET A 386 6.73 5.21 1.36
C MET A 386 6.34 5.50 2.80
N ALA A 387 5.05 5.66 3.09
CA ALA A 387 4.59 5.79 4.47
C ALA A 387 5.00 4.59 5.32
N VAL A 388 4.81 3.37 4.78
CA VAL A 388 5.18 2.12 5.44
C VAL A 388 6.70 2.06 5.65
N GLU A 389 7.50 2.37 4.64
CA GLU A 389 8.97 2.38 4.74
C GLU A 389 9.48 3.36 5.82
N CYS A 390 8.87 4.54 5.86
CA CYS A 390 9.21 5.63 6.77
C CYS A 390 8.62 5.51 8.18
N ASN A 391 7.90 4.43 8.52
CA ASN A 391 7.15 4.30 9.77
C ASN A 391 6.27 5.52 10.05
N THR A 392 5.54 5.96 9.02
CA THR A 392 4.59 7.07 9.12
C THR A 392 3.18 6.50 9.02
N PRO A 393 2.36 6.60 10.07
CA PRO A 393 1.00 6.09 10.04
C PRO A 393 0.19 6.71 8.90
N ILE A 394 -0.61 5.89 8.23
CA ILE A 394 -1.47 6.33 7.13
C ILE A 394 -2.88 6.58 7.66
N LEU A 395 -3.45 7.76 7.43
CA LEU A 395 -4.87 8.01 7.67
C LEU A 395 -5.68 7.30 6.57
N ALA A 396 -6.26 6.15 6.91
CA ALA A 396 -6.89 5.24 5.97
C ALA A 396 -8.39 5.15 6.22
N ASN A 397 -9.18 5.02 5.16
CA ASN A 397 -10.56 4.56 5.26
C ASN A 397 -10.64 3.06 4.93
N HIS A 398 -11.80 2.44 5.19
CA HIS A 398 -12.03 1.02 4.89
C HIS A 398 -11.72 0.66 3.41
N ARG A 399 -12.06 1.55 2.46
CA ARG A 399 -11.82 1.33 1.03
C ARG A 399 -10.32 1.26 0.71
N LEU A 400 -9.50 2.10 1.35
CA LEU A 400 -8.04 2.04 1.21
C LEU A 400 -7.51 0.71 1.76
N ARG A 401 -7.95 0.29 2.95
CA ARG A 401 -7.53 -0.99 3.53
C ARG A 401 -7.93 -2.20 2.69
N ALA A 402 -9.11 -2.15 2.07
CA ALA A 402 -9.57 -3.20 1.16
C ALA A 402 -8.75 -3.28 -0.13
N ALA A 403 -8.24 -2.16 -0.63
CA ALA A 403 -7.34 -2.14 -1.80
C ALA A 403 -5.91 -2.54 -1.43
N TYR A 404 -5.36 -1.98 -0.36
CA TYR A 404 -4.01 -2.24 0.11
C TYR A 404 -4.03 -3.22 1.29
N THR A 405 -4.39 -4.47 0.99
CA THR A 405 -4.60 -5.58 1.96
C THR A 405 -3.38 -5.90 2.84
N TYR A 406 -2.18 -5.47 2.46
CA TYR A 406 -0.97 -5.59 3.26
C TYR A 406 -0.90 -4.57 4.42
N LEU A 407 -1.81 -3.60 4.47
CA LEU A 407 -1.90 -2.62 5.55
C LEU A 407 -2.63 -3.22 6.76
N SER A 408 -1.90 -3.35 7.86
CA SER A 408 -2.42 -3.71 9.18
C SER A 408 -2.68 -2.47 10.04
N ASP A 409 -3.37 -2.65 11.16
CA ASP A 409 -3.66 -1.58 12.14
C ASP A 409 -2.38 -0.94 12.71
N ALA A 410 -1.26 -1.68 12.69
CA ALA A 410 0.05 -1.15 13.07
C ALA A 410 0.55 -0.05 12.11
N LEU A 411 0.10 -0.07 10.85
CA LEU A 411 0.51 0.85 9.79
C LEU A 411 -0.51 1.97 9.53
N THR A 412 -1.75 1.81 10.00
CA THR A 412 -2.86 2.70 9.64
C THR A 412 -3.55 3.30 10.87
N ILE A 413 -4.16 4.47 10.64
CA ILE A 413 -5.19 5.05 11.50
C ILE A 413 -6.47 4.96 10.69
N GLU A 414 -7.36 4.06 11.09
CA GLU A 414 -8.60 3.84 10.39
C GLU A 414 -9.64 4.88 10.80
N ARG A 415 -10.13 5.65 9.83
CA ARG A 415 -11.25 6.57 9.98
C ARG A 415 -12.49 5.99 9.27
N PRO A 416 -13.69 6.20 9.82
CA PRO A 416 -14.90 5.92 9.06
C PRO A 416 -15.01 6.88 7.88
N SER A 417 -15.50 6.41 6.74
CA SER A 417 -15.54 7.20 5.49
C SER A 417 -16.36 8.49 5.62
N ALA A 418 -17.39 8.50 6.46
CA ALA A 418 -18.23 9.67 6.71
C ALA A 418 -17.51 10.78 7.48
N LEU A 419 -16.46 10.45 8.25
CA LEU A 419 -15.59 11.46 8.87
C LEU A 419 -14.48 11.79 7.88
N ARG A 420 -14.54 12.98 7.27
CA ARG A 420 -13.59 13.46 6.26
C ARG A 420 -12.19 13.63 6.86
N GLU A 421 -11.16 13.70 6.01
CA GLU A 421 -9.76 13.74 6.43
C GLU A 421 -9.47 14.87 7.43
N ILE A 422 -9.90 16.10 7.13
CA ILE A 422 -9.66 17.27 7.99
C ILE A 422 -10.33 17.10 9.35
N ASP A 423 -11.56 16.62 9.37
CA ASP A 423 -12.31 16.37 10.61
C ASP A 423 -11.65 15.27 11.45
N ALA A 424 -11.19 14.18 10.80
CA ALA A 424 -10.46 13.11 11.48
C ALA A 424 -9.14 13.63 12.10
N LEU A 425 -8.40 14.48 11.37
CA LEU A 425 -7.20 15.13 11.89
C LEU A 425 -7.52 16.04 13.09
N LYS A 426 -8.61 16.81 13.03
CA LYS A 426 -9.08 17.65 14.15
C LYS A 426 -9.46 16.82 15.36
N VAL A 427 -10.15 15.69 15.19
CA VAL A 427 -10.45 14.74 16.26
C VAL A 427 -9.16 14.23 16.91
N LEU A 428 -8.21 13.73 16.12
CA LEU A 428 -6.95 13.15 16.60
C LEU A 428 -6.05 14.19 17.29
N ARG A 429 -6.10 15.45 16.82
CA ARG A 429 -5.31 16.55 17.37
C ARG A 429 -5.91 17.10 18.66
N THR A 430 -7.23 17.27 18.73
CA THR A 430 -7.93 17.87 19.89
C THR A 430 -8.34 16.84 20.94
N GLY A 431 -8.31 15.55 20.61
CA GLY A 431 -8.80 14.48 21.48
C GLY A 431 -10.30 14.54 21.72
N THR A 432 -11.06 15.15 20.80
CA THR A 432 -12.46 15.52 21.00
C THR A 432 -13.29 15.18 19.76
N LEU A 433 -14.41 14.48 19.96
CA LEU A 433 -15.38 14.19 18.89
C LEU A 433 -16.22 15.44 18.55
N PRO A 434 -16.59 15.66 17.28
CA PRO A 434 -17.50 16.73 16.89
C PRO A 434 -18.93 16.47 17.41
N ALA A 435 -19.77 17.50 17.40
CA ALA A 435 -21.21 17.31 17.34
C ALA A 435 -21.70 17.19 15.88
N SER A 436 -22.85 16.53 15.70
CA SER A 436 -23.56 16.51 14.41
C SER A 436 -24.18 17.89 14.13
N ASN A 437 -24.02 18.41 12.91
CA ASN A 437 -24.77 19.58 12.43
C ASN A 437 -25.91 19.22 11.47
N TRP A 438 -26.25 17.93 11.32
CA TRP A 438 -27.43 17.51 10.56
C TRP A 438 -28.66 18.09 11.24
N THR A 439 -29.18 19.19 10.70
CA THR A 439 -30.45 19.75 11.15
C THR A 439 -31.53 18.68 10.98
N SER A 440 -32.40 18.56 11.97
CA SER A 440 -33.52 17.61 12.01
C SER A 440 -34.58 17.83 10.89
N LEU A 441 -34.29 18.69 9.91
CA LEU A 441 -35.11 19.01 8.73
C LEU A 441 -35.18 17.81 7.79
N GLY A 442 -36.01 16.84 8.18
CA GLY A 442 -36.24 15.58 7.46
C GLY A 442 -36.30 14.35 8.35
N ALA A 443 -36.47 14.48 9.67
CA ALA A 443 -36.74 13.32 10.52
C ALA A 443 -37.99 12.57 10.04
N PRO A 444 -37.92 11.27 9.65
CA PRO A 444 -39.12 10.45 9.67
C PRO A 444 -39.69 10.52 11.10
N PRO A 445 -41.02 10.55 11.28
CA PRO A 445 -41.62 10.60 12.60
C PRO A 445 -41.03 9.44 13.42
N LYS A 446 -40.67 9.73 14.68
CA LYS A 446 -40.23 8.69 15.64
C LYS A 446 -41.19 7.52 15.50
N ALA A 447 -40.75 6.42 14.87
CA ALA A 447 -41.51 5.19 14.92
C ALA A 447 -41.60 4.88 16.41
N ASN A 448 -42.82 4.76 16.92
CA ASN A 448 -43.14 4.53 18.32
C ASN A 448 -42.26 3.41 18.90
N MET A 449 -41.09 3.77 19.43
CA MET A 449 -40.44 2.93 20.41
C MET A 449 -41.23 3.14 21.69
N ALA A 450 -41.92 2.09 22.10
CA ALA A 450 -42.58 2.00 23.39
C ALA A 450 -41.60 2.47 24.49
N PRO A 451 -42.11 3.12 25.56
CA PRO A 451 -41.26 3.53 26.65
C PRO A 451 -40.61 2.28 27.25
N ILE A 452 -39.28 2.18 27.13
CA ILE A 452 -38.50 1.25 27.92
C ILE A 452 -38.51 1.82 29.34
N ASN A 453 -39.54 1.43 30.11
CA ASN A 453 -39.52 1.56 31.55
C ASN A 453 -38.74 0.37 32.13
N ASN A 454 -37.69 0.75 32.86
CA ASN A 454 -37.04 0.07 33.97
C ASN A 454 -35.97 -1.00 33.71
N ILE A 455 -34.94 -0.82 34.55
CA ILE A 455 -33.92 -1.74 35.10
C ILE A 455 -32.55 -1.39 34.49
N LEU A 456 -31.71 -0.61 35.17
CA LEU A 456 -31.14 -0.94 36.48
C LEU A 456 -31.12 0.27 37.45
N GLU A 457 -31.81 0.10 38.59
CA GLU A 457 -31.31 0.58 39.88
C GLU A 457 -30.12 -0.30 40.25
N ASP A 458 -28.91 0.26 40.20
CA ASP A 458 -27.91 0.06 41.25
C ASP A 458 -26.82 1.11 41.07
N GLY A 459 -26.55 1.84 42.15
CA GLY A 459 -25.74 3.03 42.16
C GLY A 459 -24.28 2.75 41.84
N LEU A 460 -23.85 3.20 40.67
CA LEU A 460 -22.53 3.78 40.45
C LEU A 460 -22.74 5.02 39.59
N ILE A 461 -22.86 6.17 40.25
CA ILE A 461 -22.56 7.45 39.63
C ILE A 461 -21.08 7.39 39.25
N LEU A 462 -20.80 7.06 38.00
CA LEU A 462 -19.56 7.50 37.36
C LEU A 462 -19.75 8.96 36.96
N ASP A 463 -19.65 9.83 37.96
CA ASP A 463 -19.30 11.22 37.75
C ASP A 463 -17.87 11.26 37.21
N ASN A 464 -17.74 11.18 35.90
CA ASN A 464 -16.46 11.39 35.20
C ASN A 464 -16.68 12.30 33.98
N GLY A 465 -17.07 13.55 34.23
CA GLY A 465 -16.52 14.72 33.52
C GLY A 465 -16.53 14.77 31.98
N LEU A 466 -17.54 14.20 31.31
CA LEU A 466 -17.68 14.24 29.84
C LEU A 466 -18.72 15.26 29.33
N SER A 467 -19.45 15.97 30.20
CA SER A 467 -20.62 16.78 29.81
C SER A 467 -20.32 18.18 29.27
N ASN A 468 -19.09 18.52 28.87
CA ASN A 468 -18.75 19.87 28.37
C ASN A 468 -17.64 19.92 27.29
N ARG A 469 -17.52 18.88 26.44
CA ARG A 469 -16.44 18.82 25.42
C ARG A 469 -16.93 18.83 23.97
N VAL A 470 -18.03 19.48 23.62
CA VAL A 470 -18.28 19.78 22.20
C VAL A 470 -17.71 21.15 21.88
N ARG A 471 -16.60 21.20 21.13
CA ARG A 471 -15.98 22.46 20.68
C ARG A 471 -16.33 22.85 19.24
N TRP A 472 -16.81 21.90 18.44
CA TRP A 472 -17.02 22.11 17.01
C TRP A 472 -18.01 21.08 16.45
N THR A 473 -18.49 21.32 15.23
CA THR A 473 -19.48 20.47 14.56
C THR A 473 -18.95 19.92 13.24
N ALA A 474 -19.35 18.70 12.89
CA ALA A 474 -19.08 18.05 11.60
C ALA A 474 -20.37 17.68 10.87
N ASN A 475 -20.29 17.54 9.54
CA ASN A 475 -21.41 17.14 8.69
C ASN A 475 -21.64 15.62 8.69
N ILE A 476 -21.97 15.08 9.86
CA ILE A 476 -22.20 13.64 10.08
C ILE A 476 -23.57 13.39 10.72
N PRO A 477 -24.20 12.21 10.51
CA PRO A 477 -25.44 11.85 11.18
C PRO A 477 -25.32 11.91 12.72
N PRO A 478 -26.41 12.23 13.44
CA PRO A 478 -26.43 12.17 14.89
C PRO A 478 -26.32 10.71 15.37
N ARG A 479 -25.81 10.51 16.60
CA ARG A 479 -25.48 9.17 17.14
C ARG A 479 -26.66 8.21 17.14
N GLU A 480 -27.86 8.72 17.39
CA GLU A 480 -29.09 7.94 17.40
C GLU A 480 -29.44 7.35 16.02
N ARG A 481 -28.91 7.91 14.93
CA ARG A 481 -29.16 7.44 13.56
C ARG A 481 -28.04 6.59 12.97
N ALA A 482 -26.84 6.66 13.52
CA ALA A 482 -25.68 5.95 13.00
C ALA A 482 -24.74 5.52 14.15
N PRO A 483 -25.20 4.71 15.12
CA PRO A 483 -24.40 4.35 16.29
C PRO A 483 -23.05 3.73 15.91
N GLU A 484 -23.00 2.93 14.85
CA GLU A 484 -21.77 2.28 14.36
C GLU A 484 -20.72 3.30 13.90
N LEU A 485 -21.14 4.39 13.23
CA LEU A 485 -20.24 5.47 12.84
C LEU A 485 -19.57 6.12 14.06
N TRP A 486 -20.33 6.34 15.12
CA TRP A 486 -19.81 6.98 16.33
C TRP A 486 -18.89 6.03 17.10
N ASP A 487 -19.22 4.74 17.12
CA ASP A 487 -18.35 3.72 17.71
C ASP A 487 -17.02 3.61 16.95
N ASP A 488 -17.04 3.66 15.61
CA ASP A 488 -15.82 3.73 14.78
C ASP A 488 -14.98 4.98 15.11
N MET A 489 -15.62 6.14 15.28
CA MET A 489 -14.95 7.39 15.67
C MET A 489 -14.33 7.30 17.07
N GLU A 490 -15.01 6.65 18.02
CA GLU A 490 -14.49 6.41 19.36
C GLU A 490 -13.31 5.43 19.35
N ILE A 491 -13.38 4.37 18.55
CA ILE A 491 -12.26 3.43 18.35
C ILE A 491 -11.05 4.17 17.76
N MET A 492 -11.26 4.99 16.71
CA MET A 492 -10.21 5.80 16.11
C MET A 492 -9.56 6.73 17.13
N LEU A 493 -10.38 7.48 17.89
CA LEU A 493 -9.91 8.41 18.92
C LEU A 493 -9.14 7.69 20.04
N LYS A 494 -9.68 6.58 20.54
CA LYS A 494 -9.06 5.78 21.62
C LYS A 494 -7.75 5.13 21.19
N SER A 495 -7.68 4.68 19.94
CA SER A 495 -6.45 4.11 19.36
C SER A 495 -5.38 5.18 19.13
N GLY A 496 -5.81 6.43 18.93
CA GLY A 496 -4.94 7.57 18.66
C GLY A 496 -4.18 7.44 17.34
N TRP A 497 -3.29 8.40 17.10
CA TRP A 497 -2.53 8.48 15.84
C TRP A 497 -1.13 7.84 15.90
N ARG A 498 -0.57 7.65 17.10
CA ARG A 498 0.79 7.12 17.25
C ARG A 498 0.80 5.62 17.05
N ARG A 499 1.86 5.11 16.44
CA ARG A 499 2.08 3.67 16.24
C ARG A 499 3.43 3.27 16.80
N SER A 500 3.50 2.02 17.23
CA SER A 500 4.71 1.40 17.77
C SER A 500 5.66 1.05 16.64
N ASP A 501 6.88 1.57 16.68
CA ASP A 501 7.93 1.21 15.71
C ASP A 501 8.11 -0.31 15.64
N LYS A 502 8.08 -1.00 16.78
CA LYS A 502 8.20 -2.46 16.85
C LYS A 502 7.09 -3.17 16.07
N ASP A 503 5.87 -2.69 16.16
CA ASP A 503 4.73 -3.33 15.48
C ASP A 503 4.70 -2.97 13.98
N MET A 504 5.14 -1.77 13.61
CA MET A 504 5.38 -1.40 12.21
C MET A 504 6.48 -2.26 11.56
N GLU A 505 7.59 -2.50 12.26
CA GLU A 505 8.65 -3.40 11.76
C GLU A 505 8.14 -4.84 11.62
N ARG A 506 7.31 -5.32 12.55
CA ARG A 506 6.70 -6.65 12.45
C ARG A 506 5.76 -6.75 11.24
N ALA A 507 4.97 -5.71 10.97
CA ALA A 507 4.11 -5.65 9.80
C ALA A 507 4.94 -5.72 8.49
N LYS A 508 6.03 -4.95 8.40
CA LYS A 508 6.94 -5.00 7.25
C LYS A 508 7.60 -6.37 7.07
N GLN A 509 7.96 -7.05 8.17
CA GLN A 509 8.51 -8.40 8.09
C GLN A 509 7.54 -9.39 7.43
N SER A 510 6.24 -9.28 7.73
CA SER A 510 5.21 -10.11 7.05
C SER A 510 5.15 -9.84 5.55
N ILE A 511 5.29 -8.57 5.14
CA ILE A 511 5.35 -8.18 3.72
C ILE A 511 6.59 -8.77 3.04
N TRP A 512 7.76 -8.64 3.66
CA TRP A 512 9.01 -9.18 3.13
C TRP A 512 8.98 -10.71 2.99
N THR A 513 8.39 -11.42 3.94
CA THR A 513 8.21 -12.87 3.82
C THR A 513 7.37 -13.25 2.60
N LYS A 514 6.23 -12.57 2.37
CA LYS A 514 5.39 -12.82 1.18
C LYS A 514 6.12 -12.49 -0.12
N ASN A 515 6.93 -11.43 -0.12
CA ASN A 515 7.77 -11.05 -1.26
C ASN A 515 8.84 -12.10 -1.56
N ASP A 516 9.51 -12.63 -0.54
CA ASP A 516 10.49 -13.70 -0.72
C ASP A 516 9.80 -14.99 -1.22
N ASP A 517 8.58 -15.29 -0.79
CA ASP A 517 7.81 -16.42 -1.33
C ASP A 517 7.43 -16.21 -2.80
N PHE A 518 7.10 -14.98 -3.21
CA PHE A 518 6.93 -14.65 -4.63
C PHE A 518 8.21 -14.88 -5.42
N SER A 519 9.34 -14.35 -4.96
CA SER A 519 10.63 -14.53 -5.62
C SER A 519 11.04 -16.01 -5.70
N LYS A 520 10.75 -16.83 -4.68
CA LYS A 520 10.97 -18.29 -4.74
C LYS A 520 10.14 -18.95 -5.85
N ARG A 521 8.84 -18.65 -5.93
CA ARG A 521 7.98 -19.17 -7.02
C ARG A 521 8.48 -18.75 -8.39
N LEU A 522 8.97 -17.52 -8.51
CA LEU A 522 9.60 -17.02 -9.72
C LEU A 522 10.79 -17.88 -10.14
N LEU A 523 11.71 -18.18 -9.21
CA LEU A 523 12.89 -19.00 -9.46
C LEU A 523 12.56 -20.47 -9.76
N GLN A 524 11.47 -20.98 -9.20
CA GLN A 524 10.96 -22.33 -9.44
C GLN A 524 10.20 -22.45 -10.78
N GLY A 525 9.90 -21.33 -11.46
CA GLY A 525 9.09 -21.33 -12.67
C GLY A 525 7.60 -21.61 -12.41
N ILE A 526 7.14 -21.43 -11.17
CA ILE A 526 5.77 -21.74 -10.71
C ILE A 526 5.04 -20.54 -10.14
#